data_AF-A0A9E2L3G2-F1
#
_entry.id   AF-A0A9E2L3G2-F1
#
_cell.length_a   1.000
_cell.length_b   1.000
_cell.length_c   1.000
_cell.angle_alpha   90.00
_cell.angle_beta   90.00
_cell.angle_gamma   90.00
#
_symmetry.space_group_name_H-M   'P 1'
#
loop_
_entity.id
_entity.type
_entity.pdbx_description
1 polymer ?
#
loop_
_entity_poly.entity_id
_entity_poly.type
_entity_poly.pdbx_seq_one_letter_code
_entity_poly.pdbx_strand_id
1 'polypeptide(L)'
;MEKNEITVRDADLCAAAQEGMDEFIAVFTNRYLEVLGGTLTGENMHMLNGEQISLLAYIMFRDEVMDGGFVQLIHNGYGPFIFENPFAKAMRLMGAHDFSKLVYKGRKLYEKYRDELTRECSDEEFMALFERFSEFDELDDAFVEMEEEVTAALAHYVDEHIDQFATIVKE
;
A
#
# COMPACT_ATOMS: atom_id res chain seq x y z
N MET A 1 3.88 1.41 -26.21
CA MET A 1 2.92 2.07 -25.33
C MET A 1 3.68 3.16 -24.63
N GLU A 2 3.29 4.41 -24.84
CA GLU A 2 3.87 5.54 -24.11
C GLU A 2 3.55 5.32 -22.63
N LYS A 3 4.59 5.30 -21.78
CA LYS A 3 4.37 5.47 -20.34
C LYS A 3 3.70 6.83 -20.19
N ASN A 4 2.51 6.88 -19.60
CA ASN A 4 1.92 8.15 -19.25
C ASN A 4 2.85 8.79 -18.21
N GLU A 5 3.44 9.92 -18.58
CA GLU A 5 4.25 10.70 -17.67
C GLU A 5 3.34 11.18 -16.53
N ILE A 6 3.61 10.73 -15.31
CA ILE A 6 2.90 11.22 -14.13
C ILE A 6 3.42 12.62 -13.85
N THR A 7 2.54 13.62 -13.95
CA THR A 7 2.83 15.00 -13.61
C THR A 7 2.07 15.44 -12.37
N VAL A 8 2.73 16.20 -11.51
CA VAL A 8 2.18 16.78 -10.28
C VAL A 8 2.50 18.27 -10.26
N ARG A 9 1.54 19.11 -9.84
CA ARG A 9 1.75 20.56 -9.72
C ARG A 9 2.54 20.89 -8.45
N ASP A 10 3.53 21.77 -8.60
CA ASP A 10 4.36 22.27 -7.49
C ASP A 10 3.50 22.93 -6.39
N ALA A 11 2.44 23.65 -6.80
CA ALA A 11 1.51 24.28 -5.86
C ALA A 11 0.73 23.27 -5.01
N ASP A 12 0.26 22.17 -5.61
CA ASP A 12 -0.48 21.12 -4.90
C ASP A 12 0.45 20.38 -3.93
N LEU A 13 1.68 20.10 -4.38
CA LEU A 13 2.71 19.48 -3.54
C LEU A 13 3.05 20.35 -2.33
N CYS A 14 3.28 21.65 -2.54
CA CYS A 14 3.59 22.60 -1.47
C CYS A 14 2.43 22.76 -0.47
N ALA A 15 1.18 22.73 -0.95
CA ALA A 15 0.00 22.80 -0.09
C ALA A 15 -0.12 21.52 0.75
N ALA A 16 -0.04 20.35 0.11
CA ALA A 16 -0.15 19.06 0.78
C ALA A 16 0.95 18.83 1.82
N ALA A 17 2.19 19.25 1.54
CA ALA A 17 3.30 19.18 2.48
C ALA A 17 3.08 20.00 3.78
N GLN A 18 2.18 21.00 3.75
CA GLN A 18 1.80 21.76 4.95
C GLN A 18 0.67 21.12 5.74
N GLU A 19 -0.12 20.24 5.12
CA GLU A 19 -1.25 19.55 5.73
C GLU A 19 -0.78 18.31 6.49
N GLY A 20 0.08 17.49 5.87
CA GLY A 20 0.59 16.28 6.48
C GLY A 20 1.28 15.34 5.50
N MET A 21 1.82 14.25 6.05
CA MET A 21 2.52 13.23 5.26
C MET A 21 1.54 12.41 4.42
N ASP A 22 0.34 12.18 4.94
CA ASP A 22 -0.77 11.55 4.24
C ASP A 22 -1.18 12.35 3.00
N GLU A 23 -1.43 13.64 3.16
CA GLU A 23 -1.82 14.53 2.08
C GLU A 23 -0.70 14.63 1.04
N PHE A 24 0.56 14.70 1.49
CA PHE A 24 1.72 14.70 0.62
C PHE A 24 1.77 13.45 -0.27
N ILE A 25 1.65 12.24 0.32
CA ILE A 25 1.61 10.99 -0.47
C ILE A 25 0.38 10.95 -1.37
N ALA A 26 -0.77 11.44 -0.89
CA ALA A 26 -2.03 11.43 -1.61
C ALA A 26 -1.95 12.23 -2.92
N VAL A 27 -1.17 13.32 -3.00
CA VAL A 27 -0.96 14.05 -4.26
C VAL A 27 -0.46 13.12 -5.38
N PHE A 28 0.46 12.21 -5.06
CA PHE A 28 1.01 11.25 -6.02
C PHE A 28 0.03 10.11 -6.30
N THR A 29 -0.52 9.48 -5.26
CA THR A 29 -1.36 8.29 -5.43
C THR A 29 -2.71 8.61 -6.04
N ASN A 30 -3.31 9.76 -5.76
CA ASN A 30 -4.49 10.24 -6.47
C ASN A 30 -4.21 10.41 -7.95
N ARG A 31 -3.04 10.99 -8.30
CA ARG A 31 -2.65 11.13 -9.71
C ARG A 31 -2.45 9.79 -10.39
N TYR A 32 -1.90 8.80 -9.69
CA TYR A 32 -1.79 7.43 -10.21
C TYR A 32 -3.17 6.84 -10.49
N LEU A 33 -4.11 6.95 -9.55
CA LEU A 33 -5.46 6.43 -9.70
C LEU A 33 -6.20 7.10 -10.86
N GLU A 34 -6.07 8.42 -11.04
CA GLU A 34 -6.63 9.13 -12.21
C GLU A 34 -6.11 8.56 -13.53
N VAL A 35 -4.80 8.32 -13.62
CA VAL A 35 -4.16 7.75 -14.82
C VAL A 35 -4.60 6.30 -15.06
N LEU A 36 -4.83 5.54 -14.00
CA LEU A 36 -5.29 4.15 -14.06
C LEU A 36 -6.79 4.00 -14.33
N GLY A 37 -7.58 5.08 -14.23
CA GLY A 37 -9.04 5.03 -14.35
C GLY A 37 -9.76 4.63 -13.05
N GLY A 38 -9.11 4.83 -11.90
CA GLY A 38 -9.70 4.71 -10.56
C GLY A 38 -9.25 3.50 -9.75
N THR A 39 -8.68 2.46 -10.36
CA THR A 39 -8.25 1.25 -9.64
C THR A 39 -7.05 0.61 -10.32
N LEU A 40 -6.10 0.08 -9.54
CA LEU A 40 -4.99 -0.71 -10.06
C LEU A 40 -5.46 -2.12 -10.41
N THR A 41 -5.19 -2.56 -11.64
CA THR A 41 -5.52 -3.89 -12.16
C THR A 41 -4.32 -4.48 -12.91
N GLY A 42 -4.36 -5.79 -13.18
CA GLY A 42 -3.32 -6.42 -14.00
C GLY A 42 -3.23 -5.85 -15.42
N GLU A 43 -4.31 -5.26 -15.93
CA GLU A 43 -4.34 -4.69 -17.28
C GLU A 43 -3.71 -3.30 -17.35
N ASN A 44 -3.79 -2.49 -16.30
CA ASN A 44 -3.30 -1.10 -16.30
C ASN A 44 -2.00 -0.88 -15.50
N MET A 45 -1.54 -1.87 -14.74
CA MET A 45 -0.31 -1.79 -13.92
C MET A 45 0.93 -1.34 -14.73
N HIS A 46 1.01 -1.71 -16.00
CA HIS A 46 2.10 -1.32 -16.90
C HIS A 46 2.21 0.19 -17.15
N MET A 47 1.19 0.97 -16.80
CA MET A 47 1.15 2.42 -16.93
C MET A 47 2.01 3.11 -15.86
N LEU A 48 2.34 2.42 -14.77
CA LEU A 48 3.16 2.89 -13.67
C LEU A 48 4.54 2.19 -13.67
N ASN A 49 5.54 2.84 -13.07
CA ASN A 49 6.82 2.21 -12.75
C ASN A 49 6.75 1.45 -11.41
N GLY A 50 7.83 0.74 -11.04
CA GLY A 50 7.85 -0.12 -9.85
C GLY A 50 7.71 0.66 -8.54
N GLU A 51 8.27 1.87 -8.49
CA GLU A 51 8.27 2.77 -7.35
C GLU A 51 6.86 3.32 -7.10
N GLN A 52 6.20 3.80 -8.15
CA GLN A 52 4.81 4.27 -8.14
C GLN A 52 3.84 3.14 -7.74
N ILE A 53 4.03 1.94 -8.30
CA ILE A 53 3.23 0.76 -7.91
C ILE A 53 3.44 0.44 -6.44
N SER A 54 4.68 0.50 -5.94
CA SER A 54 4.99 0.18 -4.55
C SER A 54 4.38 1.19 -3.57
N LEU A 55 4.38 2.48 -3.92
CA LEU A 55 3.74 3.52 -3.12
C LEU A 55 2.21 3.37 -3.11
N LEU A 56 1.60 3.08 -4.27
CA LEU A 56 0.16 2.82 -4.33
C LEU A 56 -0.23 1.55 -3.57
N ALA A 57 0.59 0.49 -3.67
CA ALA A 57 0.40 -0.74 -2.92
C ALA A 57 0.45 -0.51 -1.40
N TYR A 58 1.28 0.44 -0.94
CA TYR A 58 1.31 0.82 0.47
C TYR A 58 -0.02 1.43 0.92
N ILE A 59 -0.58 2.36 0.16
CA ILE A 59 -1.88 2.98 0.51
C ILE A 59 -2.99 1.93 0.55
N MET A 60 -3.04 1.06 -0.46
CA MET A 60 -4.02 -0.04 -0.48
C MET A 60 -3.84 -1.01 0.70
N PHE A 61 -2.59 -1.34 1.04
CA PHE A 61 -2.29 -2.15 2.22
C PHE A 61 -2.77 -1.47 3.50
N ARG A 62 -2.40 -0.19 3.68
CA ARG A 62 -2.71 0.58 4.87
C ARG A 62 -4.21 0.67 5.08
N ASP A 63 -4.95 1.09 4.06
CA ASP A 63 -6.39 1.30 4.18
C ASP A 63 -7.10 -0.02 4.55
N GLU A 64 -6.74 -1.13 3.91
CA GLU A 64 -7.31 -2.45 4.25
C GLU A 64 -6.98 -2.91 5.68
N VAL A 65 -5.73 -2.72 6.13
CA VAL A 65 -5.31 -3.16 7.47
C VAL A 65 -5.84 -2.24 8.57
N MET A 66 -5.94 -0.94 8.31
CA MET A 66 -6.52 0.01 9.27
C MET A 66 -8.04 -0.17 9.41
N ASP A 67 -8.73 -0.61 8.34
CA ASP A 67 -10.18 -0.86 8.38
C ASP A 67 -10.54 -2.24 8.93
N GLY A 68 -9.80 -3.28 8.55
CA GLY A 68 -10.15 -4.67 8.87
C GLY A 68 -8.97 -5.63 8.96
N GLY A 69 -7.76 -5.13 9.16
CA GLY A 69 -6.59 -5.96 9.42
C GLY A 69 -6.13 -6.82 8.24
N PHE A 70 -5.14 -7.66 8.52
CA PHE A 70 -4.56 -8.59 7.55
C PHE A 70 -5.58 -9.63 7.06
N VAL A 71 -6.55 -10.03 7.88
CA VAL A 71 -7.62 -10.97 7.49
C VAL A 71 -8.44 -10.38 6.35
N GLN A 72 -8.92 -9.13 6.49
CA GLN A 72 -9.67 -8.45 5.44
C GLN A 72 -8.80 -8.25 4.18
N LEU A 73 -7.56 -7.79 4.35
CA LEU A 73 -6.63 -7.61 3.22
C LEU A 73 -6.47 -8.89 2.39
N ILE A 74 -6.31 -10.04 3.04
CA ILE A 74 -6.15 -11.32 2.35
C ILE A 74 -7.48 -11.74 1.71
N HIS A 75 -8.59 -11.62 2.42
CA HIS A 75 -9.92 -11.99 1.93
C HIS A 75 -10.32 -11.19 0.69
N ASN A 76 -10.03 -9.88 0.68
CA ASN A 76 -10.27 -8.97 -0.43
C ASN A 76 -9.34 -9.21 -1.63
N GLY A 77 -8.44 -10.20 -1.54
CA GLY A 77 -7.63 -10.66 -2.67
C GLY A 77 -6.32 -9.91 -2.88
N TYR A 78 -5.90 -9.05 -1.95
CA TYR A 78 -4.62 -8.34 -2.04
C TYR A 78 -3.42 -9.21 -1.67
N GLY A 79 -3.65 -10.37 -1.06
CA GLY A 79 -2.60 -11.29 -0.61
C GLY A 79 -1.52 -11.58 -1.65
N PRO A 80 -1.84 -12.07 -2.87
CA PRO A 80 -0.85 -12.30 -3.91
C PRO A 80 -0.06 -11.03 -4.27
N PHE A 81 -0.75 -9.90 -4.37
CA PHE A 81 -0.12 -8.65 -4.75
C PHE A 81 0.88 -8.14 -3.71
N ILE A 82 0.56 -8.27 -2.42
CA ILE A 82 1.41 -7.82 -1.30
C ILE A 82 2.51 -8.83 -0.96
N PHE A 83 2.21 -10.14 -0.96
CA PHE A 83 3.12 -11.15 -0.42
C PHE A 83 3.95 -11.90 -1.46
N GLU A 84 3.48 -12.00 -2.71
CA GLU A 84 4.19 -12.74 -3.78
C GLU A 84 5.08 -11.84 -4.63
N ASN A 85 4.79 -10.53 -4.68
CA ASN A 85 5.62 -9.52 -5.33
C ASN A 85 6.70 -8.94 -4.39
N PRO A 86 7.70 -8.21 -4.92
CA PRO A 86 8.76 -7.61 -4.11
C PRO A 86 8.33 -6.39 -3.25
N PHE A 87 7.06 -6.31 -2.82
CA PHE A 87 6.53 -5.19 -2.03
C PHE A 87 7.29 -5.00 -0.71
N ALA A 88 7.45 -6.06 0.09
CA ALA A 88 8.22 -6.00 1.34
C ALA A 88 9.66 -5.50 1.12
N LYS A 89 10.26 -5.85 -0.02
CA LYS A 89 11.61 -5.37 -0.39
C LYS A 89 11.60 -3.89 -0.75
N ALA A 90 10.59 -3.42 -1.49
CA ALA A 90 10.42 -2.02 -1.84
C ALA A 90 10.29 -1.16 -0.57
N MET A 91 9.42 -1.54 0.37
CA MET A 91 9.26 -0.85 1.66
C MET A 91 10.57 -0.73 2.42
N ARG A 92 11.39 -1.79 2.44
CA ARG A 92 12.73 -1.76 3.03
C ARG A 92 13.67 -0.77 2.34
N LEU A 93 13.62 -0.68 1.02
CA LEU A 93 14.46 0.24 0.24
C LEU A 93 14.01 1.69 0.43
N MET A 94 12.73 1.91 0.69
CA MET A 94 12.13 3.19 1.01
C MET A 94 12.27 3.58 2.50
N GLY A 95 13.09 2.86 3.28
CA GLY A 95 13.38 3.18 4.68
C GLY A 95 12.45 2.54 5.72
N ALA A 96 11.34 1.93 5.32
CA ALA A 96 10.38 1.26 6.21
C ALA A 96 10.85 -0.16 6.59
N HIS A 97 11.95 -0.25 7.33
CA HIS A 97 12.63 -1.52 7.65
C HIS A 97 11.82 -2.46 8.53
N ASP A 98 11.18 -1.94 9.58
CA ASP A 98 10.40 -2.77 10.51
C ASP A 98 9.07 -3.19 9.91
N PHE A 99 8.44 -2.30 9.13
CA PHE A 99 7.30 -2.66 8.29
C PHE A 99 7.63 -3.78 7.30
N SER A 100 8.78 -3.72 6.62
CA SER A 100 9.24 -4.83 5.76
C SER A 100 9.29 -6.17 6.50
N LYS A 101 9.78 -6.18 7.75
CA LYS A 101 9.78 -7.40 8.58
C LYS A 101 8.36 -7.84 8.93
N LEU A 102 7.46 -6.90 9.22
CA LEU A 102 6.04 -7.18 9.48
C LEU A 102 5.39 -7.85 8.27
N VAL A 103 5.57 -7.31 7.06
CA VAL A 103 5.05 -7.91 5.82
C VAL A 103 5.59 -9.33 5.62
N TYR A 104 6.87 -9.58 5.91
CA TYR A 104 7.42 -10.94 5.87
C TYR A 104 6.83 -11.89 6.92
N LYS A 105 6.43 -11.40 8.10
CA LYS A 105 5.69 -12.20 9.08
C LYS A 105 4.27 -12.50 8.57
N GLY A 106 3.56 -11.49 8.07
CA GLY A 106 2.24 -11.62 7.44
C GLY A 106 2.25 -12.63 6.29
N ARG A 107 3.29 -12.60 5.45
CA ARG A 107 3.49 -13.58 4.37
C ARG A 107 3.49 -15.03 4.86
N LYS A 108 4.09 -15.32 6.03
CA LYS A 108 4.13 -16.69 6.55
C LYS A 108 2.73 -17.18 6.93
N LEU A 109 1.93 -16.32 7.54
CA LEU A 109 0.54 -16.66 7.88
C LEU A 109 -0.33 -16.74 6.63
N TYR A 110 -0.14 -15.83 5.67
CA TYR A 110 -0.77 -15.90 4.35
C TYR A 110 -0.48 -17.24 3.67
N GLU A 111 0.79 -17.66 3.56
CA GLU A 111 1.14 -18.95 2.95
C GLU A 111 0.53 -20.15 3.69
N LYS A 112 0.32 -20.03 5.00
CA LYS A 112 -0.31 -21.06 5.85
C LYS A 112 -1.84 -21.13 5.66
N TYR A 113 -2.50 -19.99 5.46
CA TYR A 113 -3.95 -19.86 5.59
C TYR A 113 -4.70 -19.33 4.36
N ARG A 114 -4.00 -18.91 3.28
CA ARG A 114 -4.61 -18.28 2.10
C ARG A 114 -5.77 -19.08 1.51
N ASP A 115 -5.65 -20.41 1.43
CA ASP A 115 -6.67 -21.26 0.82
C ASP A 115 -7.98 -21.28 1.60
N GLU A 116 -7.96 -20.93 2.90
CA GLU A 116 -9.15 -20.76 3.74
C GLU A 116 -9.63 -19.31 3.74
N LEU A 117 -8.71 -18.35 3.85
CA LEU A 117 -9.02 -16.93 3.93
C LEU A 117 -9.61 -16.35 2.64
N THR A 118 -9.29 -16.93 1.47
CA THR A 118 -9.80 -16.46 0.18
C THR A 118 -11.03 -17.22 -0.32
N ARG A 119 -11.67 -18.04 0.53
CA ARG A 119 -12.90 -18.75 0.15
C ARG A 119 -14.08 -17.80 0.19
N GLU A 120 -15.00 -17.97 -0.75
CA GLU A 120 -16.31 -17.33 -0.67
C GLU A 120 -17.00 -17.73 0.63
N CYS A 121 -17.47 -16.74 1.38
CA CYS A 121 -18.21 -16.94 2.62
C CYS A 121 -19.27 -15.85 2.79
N SER A 122 -20.25 -16.11 3.64
CA SER A 122 -21.22 -15.11 4.08
C SER A 122 -20.57 -14.09 5.01
N ASP A 123 -21.23 -12.95 5.23
CA ASP A 123 -20.77 -11.92 6.16
C ASP A 123 -20.56 -12.49 7.58
N GLU A 124 -21.43 -13.38 8.05
CA GLU A 124 -21.29 -14.03 9.37
C GLU A 124 -20.05 -14.93 9.44
N GLU A 125 -19.81 -15.70 8.38
CA GLU A 125 -18.61 -16.54 8.28
C GLU A 125 -17.34 -15.70 8.16
N PHE A 126 -17.40 -14.56 7.47
CA PHE A 126 -16.31 -13.60 7.37
C PHE A 126 -15.98 -13.01 8.75
N MET A 127 -16.99 -12.58 9.51
CA MET A 127 -16.80 -12.10 10.89
C MET A 127 -16.17 -13.17 11.78
N ALA A 128 -16.50 -14.46 11.57
CA ALA A 128 -15.89 -15.56 12.30
C ALA A 128 -14.41 -15.81 11.92
N LEU A 129 -13.92 -15.31 10.78
CA LEU A 129 -12.51 -15.44 10.40
C LEU A 129 -11.60 -14.68 11.38
N PHE A 130 -12.01 -13.51 11.85
CA PHE A 130 -11.22 -12.72 12.81
C PHE A 130 -10.92 -13.51 14.09
N GLU A 131 -11.93 -14.15 14.68
CA GLU A 131 -11.73 -14.99 15.86
C GLU A 131 -10.89 -16.24 15.56
N ARG A 132 -11.17 -16.89 14.43
CA ARG A 132 -10.48 -18.13 14.01
C ARG A 132 -9.01 -17.91 13.70
N PHE A 133 -8.66 -16.73 13.20
CA PHE A 133 -7.32 -16.38 12.76
C PHE A 133 -6.72 -15.26 13.61
N SER A 134 -6.98 -15.28 14.92
CA SER A 134 -6.42 -14.33 15.91
C SER A 134 -4.88 -14.31 15.98
N GLU A 135 -4.17 -15.22 15.30
CA GLU A 135 -2.72 -15.08 15.06
C GLU A 135 -2.36 -13.82 14.25
N PHE A 136 -3.30 -13.24 13.50
CA PHE A 136 -3.10 -11.99 12.77
C PHE A 136 -3.22 -10.73 13.65
N ASP A 137 -3.90 -10.81 14.81
CA ASP A 137 -4.10 -9.68 15.71
C ASP A 137 -2.76 -9.04 16.13
N GLU A 138 -1.74 -9.87 16.39
CA GLU A 138 -0.38 -9.38 16.71
C GLU A 138 0.25 -8.59 15.56
N LEU A 139 -0.13 -8.87 14.30
CA LEU A 139 0.35 -8.15 13.14
C LEU A 139 -0.44 -6.86 12.89
N ASP A 140 -1.75 -6.92 13.13
CA ASP A 140 -2.66 -5.77 13.03
C ASP A 140 -2.25 -4.71 14.05
N ASP A 141 -2.13 -5.08 15.32
CA ASP A 141 -1.69 -4.19 16.40
C ASP A 141 -0.32 -3.59 16.10
N ALA A 142 0.64 -4.43 15.67
CA ALA A 142 1.97 -3.96 15.33
C ALA A 142 1.95 -2.97 14.15
N PHE A 143 1.09 -3.16 13.15
CA PHE A 143 0.98 -2.20 12.06
C PHE A 143 0.38 -0.88 12.55
N VAL A 144 -0.72 -0.92 13.31
CA VAL A 144 -1.37 0.27 13.87
C VAL A 144 -0.39 1.11 14.70
N GLU A 145 0.46 0.46 15.51
CA GLU A 145 1.48 1.14 16.31
C GLU A 145 2.57 1.83 15.46
N MET A 146 2.90 1.32 14.27
CA MET A 146 3.99 1.85 13.44
C MET A 146 3.52 2.63 12.20
N GLU A 147 2.22 2.66 11.91
CA GLU A 147 1.68 3.19 10.65
C GLU A 147 2.16 4.63 10.39
N GLU A 148 2.05 5.52 11.37
CA GLU A 148 2.49 6.92 11.23
C GLU A 148 3.99 7.02 10.90
N GLU A 149 4.83 6.17 11.52
CA GLU A 149 6.27 6.14 11.26
C GLU A 149 6.58 5.61 9.85
N VAL A 150 5.78 4.64 9.37
CA VAL A 150 5.91 4.10 8.01
C VAL A 150 5.51 5.14 6.98
N THR A 151 4.36 5.80 7.16
CA THR A 151 3.88 6.87 6.29
C THR A 151 4.91 8.01 6.22
N ALA A 152 5.47 8.42 7.37
CA ALA A 152 6.52 9.44 7.41
C ALA A 152 7.81 9.00 6.68
N ALA A 153 8.25 7.75 6.85
CA ALA A 153 9.44 7.23 6.16
C ALA A 153 9.25 7.22 4.64
N LEU A 154 8.08 6.79 4.17
CA LEU A 154 7.76 6.78 2.74
C LEU A 154 7.62 8.20 2.17
N ALA A 155 6.96 9.12 2.87
CA ALA A 155 6.86 10.51 2.46
C ALA A 155 8.24 11.16 2.31
N HIS A 156 9.13 10.93 3.29
CA HIS A 156 10.50 11.42 3.23
C HIS A 156 11.29 10.82 2.05
N TYR A 157 11.17 9.51 1.82
CA TYR A 157 11.81 8.87 0.67
C TYR A 157 11.30 9.44 -0.67
N VAL A 158 9.99 9.66 -0.79
CA VAL A 158 9.37 10.25 -1.99
C VAL A 158 9.89 11.67 -2.23
N ASP A 159 10.00 12.49 -1.19
CA ASP A 159 10.55 13.85 -1.30
C ASP A 159 12.00 13.85 -1.81
N GLU A 160 12.85 12.98 -1.26
CA GLU A 160 14.26 12.86 -1.68
C GLU A 160 14.44 12.29 -3.10
N HIS A 161 13.47 11.54 -3.61
CA HIS A 161 13.53 10.81 -4.87
C HIS A 161 12.37 11.15 -5.81
N ILE A 162 11.91 12.40 -5.76
CA ILE A 162 10.64 12.83 -6.38
C ILE A 162 10.54 12.51 -7.87
N ASP A 163 11.67 12.51 -8.58
CA ASP A 163 11.78 12.19 -10.01
C ASP A 163 11.41 10.73 -10.35
N GLN A 164 11.44 9.83 -9.37
CA GLN A 164 10.99 8.44 -9.52
C GLN A 164 9.46 8.33 -9.42
N PHE A 165 8.79 9.32 -8.81
CA PHE A 165 7.37 9.28 -8.49
C PHE A 165 6.54 10.17 -9.42
N ALA A 166 7.04 11.35 -9.80
CA ALA A 166 6.39 12.23 -10.76
C ALA A 166 7.35 13.28 -11.34
N THR A 167 6.98 13.84 -12.50
CA THR A 167 7.56 15.09 -13.00
C THR A 167 6.81 16.27 -12.37
N ILE A 168 7.53 17.14 -11.65
CA ILE A 168 6.93 18.33 -11.04
C ILE A 168 6.83 19.46 -12.06
N VAL A 169 5.62 20.01 -12.21
CA VAL A 169 5.32 21.12 -13.12
C VAL A 169 4.92 22.37 -12.35
N LYS A 170 5.32 23.55 -12.84
CA LYS A 170 5.09 24.84 -12.17
C LYS A 170 3.74 25.49 -12.47
N GLU A 171 2.93 24.90 -13.35
CA GLU A 171 1.66 25.49 -13.79
C GLU A 171 0.58 25.51 -12.71
#